data_AF-A0A2X3IMJ0-F1
#
_entry.id   AF-A0A2X3IMJ0-F1
#
_cell.length_a   1.000
_cell.length_b   1.000
_cell.length_c   1.000
_cell.angle_alpha   90.00
_cell.angle_beta   90.00
_cell.angle_gamma   90.00
#
_symmetry.space_group_name_H-M   'P 1'
#
loop_
_entity.id
_entity.type
_entity.pdbx_description
1 polymer ?
#
loop_
_entity_poly.entity_id
_entity_poly.type
_entity_poly.pdbx_seq_one_letter_code
_entity_poly.pdbx_strand_id
1 'polypeptide(L)'
;MVKAIVESGLVPNGAISLICGGVGDLFEHLNEQDVVTFTGSASTGQKLRCHPNIVARSIPFTMEADSLNCCVLAEDVSPEQPEFSLFVREVVREMTAKAGQNVPRFAGLSCRKNGWVR
;
A
#
# COMPACT_ATOMS: atom_id res chain seq x y z
N MET A 1 -4.38 -14.57 -13.81
CA MET A 1 -5.42 -13.53 -13.96
C MET A 1 -5.30 -12.81 -15.30
N VAL A 2 -4.26 -12.00 -15.56
CA VAL A 2 -4.13 -11.24 -16.83
C VAL A 2 -4.27 -12.12 -18.08
N LYS A 3 -3.62 -13.29 -18.11
CA LYS A 3 -3.77 -14.27 -19.19
C LYS A 3 -5.24 -14.64 -19.47
N ALA A 4 -6.01 -14.94 -18.42
CA ALA A 4 -7.44 -15.28 -18.56
C ALA A 4 -8.28 -14.09 -19.05
N ILE A 5 -7.94 -12.85 -18.67
CA ILE A 5 -8.61 -11.65 -19.16
C ILE A 5 -8.37 -11.50 -20.68
N VAL A 6 -7.13 -11.65 -21.13
CA VAL A 6 -6.79 -11.56 -22.56
C VAL A 6 -7.46 -12.69 -23.35
N GLU A 7 -7.40 -13.93 -22.86
CA GLU A 7 -8.01 -15.09 -23.51
C GLU A 7 -9.54 -15.00 -23.60
N SER A 8 -10.18 -14.22 -22.71
CA SER A 8 -11.64 -14.02 -22.74
C SER A 8 -12.13 -13.18 -23.93
N GLY A 9 -11.26 -12.36 -24.54
CA GLY A 9 -11.65 -11.44 -25.62
C GLY A 9 -12.58 -10.30 -25.19
N LEU A 10 -12.82 -10.11 -23.89
CA LEU A 10 -13.72 -9.06 -23.38
C LEU A 10 -13.15 -7.64 -23.51
N VAL A 11 -11.83 -7.50 -23.64
CA VAL A 11 -11.15 -6.21 -23.77
C VAL A 11 -10.45 -6.09 -25.12
N PRO A 12 -10.34 -4.88 -25.70
CA PRO A 12 -9.60 -4.67 -26.94
C PRO A 12 -8.12 -5.04 -26.83
N ASN A 13 -7.50 -5.41 -27.95
CA ASN A 13 -6.05 -5.60 -28.02
C ASN A 13 -5.31 -4.32 -27.61
N GLY A 14 -4.31 -4.46 -26.74
CA GLY A 14 -3.53 -3.34 -26.20
C GLY A 14 -4.12 -2.69 -24.93
N ALA A 15 -5.34 -3.05 -24.51
CA ALA A 15 -5.95 -2.48 -23.29
C ALA A 15 -5.26 -2.93 -21.99
N ILE A 16 -4.57 -4.06 -21.99
CA ILE A 16 -3.81 -4.57 -20.84
C ILE A 16 -2.55 -5.28 -21.31
N SER A 17 -1.43 -5.00 -20.64
CA SER A 17 -0.13 -5.64 -20.85
C SER A 17 0.49 -6.02 -19.51
N LEU A 18 1.29 -7.09 -19.47
CA LEU A 18 2.00 -7.54 -18.27
C LEU A 18 3.46 -7.84 -18.61
N ILE A 19 4.36 -7.25 -17.84
CA ILE A 19 5.80 -7.51 -17.88
C ILE A 19 6.19 -8.16 -16.55
N CYS A 20 6.78 -9.35 -16.61
CA CYS A 20 7.29 -10.07 -15.44
C CYS A 20 8.83 -10.05 -15.47
N GLY A 21 9.45 -9.25 -14.60
CA GLY A 21 10.90 -9.06 -14.56
C GLY A 21 11.27 -7.59 -14.45
N GLY A 22 12.47 -7.24 -14.91
CA GLY A 22 12.88 -5.84 -15.02
C GLY A 22 12.13 -5.11 -16.12
N VAL A 23 11.84 -3.82 -15.89
CA VAL A 23 11.14 -2.96 -16.86
C VAL A 23 12.07 -2.30 -17.89
N GLY A 24 13.38 -2.51 -17.77
CA GLY A 24 14.37 -1.99 -18.72
C GLY A 24 14.30 -0.47 -18.86
N ASP A 25 14.12 -0.01 -20.09
CA ASP A 25 14.04 1.39 -20.50
C ASP A 25 12.60 1.94 -20.54
N LEU A 26 11.60 1.23 -19.99
CA LEU A 26 10.19 1.65 -20.01
C LEU A 26 9.98 3.11 -19.57
N PHE A 27 10.69 3.55 -18.53
CA PHE A 27 10.56 4.90 -17.99
C PHE A 27 11.11 5.98 -18.93
N GLU A 28 11.98 5.65 -19.88
CA GLU A 28 12.51 6.58 -20.89
C GLU A 28 11.50 6.83 -22.02
N HIS A 29 10.57 5.89 -22.24
CA HIS A 29 9.58 5.95 -23.32
C HIS A 29 8.23 6.53 -22.89
N LEU A 30 8.06 6.82 -21.59
CA LEU A 30 6.85 7.47 -21.09
C LEU A 30 6.74 8.91 -21.61
N ASN A 31 5.50 9.34 -21.80
CA ASN A 31 5.14 10.70 -22.19
C ASN A 31 4.22 11.36 -21.15
N GLU A 32 3.93 12.64 -21.37
CA GLU A 32 3.13 13.49 -20.50
C GLU A 32 1.66 13.07 -20.33
N GLN A 33 1.13 12.18 -21.18
CA GLN A 33 -0.22 11.61 -21.06
C GLN A 33 -0.25 10.32 -20.23
N ASP A 34 0.92 9.75 -19.93
CA ASP A 34 1.00 8.54 -19.13
C ASP A 34 0.85 8.85 -17.63
N VAL A 35 0.50 7.83 -16.86
CA VAL A 35 0.39 7.91 -15.39
C VAL A 35 1.11 6.74 -14.77
N VAL A 36 1.91 7.00 -13.74
CA VAL A 36 2.64 5.95 -13.01
C VAL A 36 2.08 5.84 -11.59
N THR A 37 1.64 4.63 -11.22
CA THR A 37 1.23 4.29 -9.86
C THR A 37 2.16 3.22 -9.32
N PHE A 38 2.90 3.55 -8.26
CA PHE A 38 3.87 2.66 -7.63
C PHE A 38 3.40 2.20 -6.25
N THR A 39 3.58 0.91 -5.97
CA THR A 39 3.41 0.34 -4.63
C THR A 39 4.65 -0.46 -4.25
N GLY A 40 5.30 -0.10 -3.15
CA GLY A 40 6.54 -0.74 -2.71
C GLY A 40 7.25 0.04 -1.61
N SER A 41 8.58 -0.11 -1.48
CA SER A 41 9.31 0.60 -0.43
C SER A 41 9.39 2.11 -0.71
N ALA A 42 9.43 2.90 0.36
CA ALA A 42 9.59 4.36 0.26
C ALA A 42 10.87 4.74 -0.51
N SER A 43 11.97 4.03 -0.24
CA SER A 43 13.26 4.25 -0.88
C SER A 43 13.25 4.02 -2.40
N THR A 44 12.51 3.01 -2.88
CA THR A 44 12.41 2.71 -4.31
C THR A 44 11.47 3.68 -5.00
N GLY A 45 10.31 3.95 -4.40
CA GLY A 45 9.35 4.90 -4.96
C GLY A 45 9.92 6.31 -5.07
N GLN A 46 10.73 6.77 -4.10
CA GLN A 46 11.45 8.04 -4.18
C GLN A 46 12.45 8.09 -5.34
N LYS A 47 13.21 7.00 -5.58
CA LYS A 47 14.13 6.92 -6.73
C LYS A 47 13.38 7.03 -8.05
N LEU A 48 12.26 6.33 -8.19
CA LEU A 48 11.44 6.35 -9.40
C LEU A 48 10.75 7.71 -9.61
N ARG A 49 10.25 8.33 -8.54
CA ARG A 49 9.63 9.66 -8.62
C ARG A 49 10.59 10.73 -9.15
N CYS A 50 11.88 10.61 -8.82
CA CYS A 50 12.93 11.52 -9.28
C CYS A 50 13.54 11.11 -10.63
N HIS A 51 12.97 10.14 -11.35
CA HIS A 51 13.48 9.71 -12.64
C HIS A 51 13.51 10.89 -13.63
N PRO A 52 14.60 11.11 -14.40
CA PRO A 52 14.74 12.28 -15.26
C PRO A 52 13.56 12.52 -16.20
N ASN A 53 13.06 11.48 -16.87
CA ASN A 53 11.92 11.60 -17.78
C ASN A 53 10.60 11.95 -17.06
N ILE A 54 10.36 11.41 -15.85
CA ILE A 54 9.15 11.75 -15.06
C ILE A 54 9.14 13.24 -14.71
N VAL A 55 10.28 13.75 -14.24
CA VAL A 55 10.40 15.15 -13.84
C VAL A 55 10.35 16.07 -15.05
N ALA A 56 11.09 15.74 -16.12
CA ALA A 56 11.19 16.57 -17.32
C ALA A 56 9.84 16.73 -18.04
N ARG A 57 9.04 15.67 -18.10
CA ARG A 57 7.71 15.68 -18.75
C ARG A 57 6.55 15.92 -17.80
N SER A 58 6.83 16.17 -16.51
CA SER A 58 5.80 16.37 -15.47
C SER A 58 4.77 15.24 -15.42
N ILE A 59 5.22 13.99 -15.59
CA ILE A 59 4.36 12.81 -15.61
C ILE A 59 3.76 12.60 -14.21
N PRO A 60 2.43 12.46 -14.08
CA PRO A 60 1.81 12.16 -12.79
C PRO A 60 2.35 10.86 -12.17
N PHE A 61 2.88 10.98 -10.96
CA PHE A 61 3.44 9.86 -10.20
C PHE A 61 2.79 9.76 -8.82
N THR A 62 2.04 8.68 -8.60
CA THR A 62 1.43 8.35 -7.31
C THR A 62 2.21 7.21 -6.65
N MET A 63 2.45 7.31 -5.35
CA MET A 63 3.27 6.38 -4.60
C MET A 63 2.56 5.95 -3.31
N GLU A 64 2.32 4.65 -3.18
CA GLU A 64 1.94 4.00 -1.94
C GLU A 64 3.16 3.28 -1.37
N ALA A 65 3.59 3.70 -0.17
CA ALA A 65 4.83 3.25 0.44
C ALA A 65 4.61 2.60 1.82
N ASP A 66 5.71 2.21 2.45
CA ASP A 66 5.71 1.65 3.81
C ASP A 66 4.94 2.56 4.77
N SER A 67 3.95 2.01 5.48
CA SER A 67 3.09 2.72 6.43
C SER A 67 3.09 2.07 7.80
N LEU A 68 3.16 2.90 8.85
CA LEU A 68 3.01 2.48 10.25
C LEU A 68 1.58 2.76 10.69
N ASN A 69 0.68 1.82 10.44
CA ASN A 69 -0.72 2.01 10.77
C ASN A 69 -0.95 1.71 12.25
N CYS A 70 -1.73 2.58 12.90
CA CYS A 70 -2.03 2.49 14.31
C CYS A 70 -3.48 2.04 14.54
N CYS A 71 -3.70 1.30 15.63
CA CYS A 71 -5.02 1.16 16.22
C CYS A 71 -4.96 1.73 17.63
N VAL A 72 -5.83 2.69 17.90
CA VAL A 72 -5.88 3.43 19.16
C VAL A 72 -7.18 3.07 19.87
N LEU A 73 -7.05 2.57 21.10
CA LEU A 73 -8.21 2.34 21.96
C LEU A 73 -8.61 3.65 22.66
N ALA A 74 -9.90 4.00 22.62
CA ALA A 74 -10.40 5.20 23.27
C ALA A 74 -10.25 5.12 24.81
N GLU A 75 -10.11 6.28 25.46
CA GLU A 75 -9.78 6.35 26.90
C GLU A 75 -10.89 5.88 27.83
N ASP A 76 -12.14 5.88 27.36
CA ASP A 76 -13.34 5.50 28.10
C ASP A 76 -13.68 4.00 27.98
N VAL A 77 -12.89 3.25 27.21
CA VAL A 77 -13.11 1.82 27.00
C VAL A 77 -12.51 1.00 28.12
N SER A 78 -13.37 0.33 28.91
CA SER A 78 -12.95 -0.61 29.94
C SER A 78 -12.96 -2.07 29.43
N PRO A 79 -12.21 -2.99 30.06
CA PRO A 79 -12.19 -4.40 29.65
C PRO A 79 -13.54 -5.12 29.68
N GLU A 80 -14.49 -4.63 30.47
CA GLU A 80 -15.85 -5.16 30.58
C GLU A 80 -16.75 -4.77 29.41
N GLN A 81 -16.35 -3.75 28.64
CA GLN A 81 -17.11 -3.27 27.49
C GLN A 81 -16.86 -4.13 26.24
N PRO A 82 -17.87 -4.33 25.38
CA PRO A 82 -17.74 -5.14 24.16
C PRO A 82 -16.69 -4.57 23.18
N GLU A 83 -16.46 -3.27 23.18
CA GLU A 83 -15.47 -2.56 22.37
C GLU A 83 -14.05 -3.07 22.61
N PHE A 84 -13.71 -3.42 23.86
CA PHE A 84 -12.40 -3.99 24.19
C PHE A 84 -12.17 -5.34 23.49
N SER A 85 -13.19 -6.19 23.44
CA SER A 85 -13.13 -7.49 22.75
C SER A 85 -13.00 -7.33 21.24
N LEU A 86 -13.67 -6.32 20.66
CA LEU A 86 -13.54 -5.99 19.24
C LEU A 86 -12.13 -5.50 18.90
N PHE A 87 -11.58 -4.63 19.74
CA PHE A 87 -10.22 -4.11 19.59
C PHE A 87 -9.17 -5.22 19.58
N VAL A 88 -9.19 -6.12 20.58
CA VAL A 88 -8.25 -7.24 20.66
C VAL A 88 -8.39 -8.15 19.43
N ARG A 89 -9.62 -8.47 19.03
CA ARG A 89 -9.88 -9.33 17.86
C ARG A 89 -9.30 -8.73 16.58
N GLU A 90 -9.48 -7.42 16.39
CA GLU A 90 -9.01 -6.72 15.19
C GLU A 90 -7.48 -6.67 15.14
N VAL A 91 -6.83 -6.35 16.26
CA VAL A 91 -5.37 -6.34 16.37
C VAL A 91 -4.79 -7.72 16.02
N VAL A 92 -5.33 -8.78 16.60
CA VAL A 92 -4.87 -10.15 16.32
C VAL A 92 -5.10 -10.52 14.86
N ARG A 93 -6.27 -10.18 14.30
CA ARG A 93 -6.59 -10.47 12.90
C ARG A 93 -5.60 -9.77 11.96
N GLU A 94 -5.33 -8.49 12.14
CA GLU A 94 -4.42 -7.74 11.28
C GLU A 94 -2.95 -8.19 11.43
N MET A 95 -2.52 -8.56 12.63
CA MET A 95 -1.16 -9.10 12.85
C MET A 95 -0.96 -10.48 12.21
N THR A 96 -2.02 -11.29 12.10
CA THR A 96 -1.93 -12.69 11.65
C THR A 96 -2.34 -12.90 10.20
N ALA A 97 -3.22 -12.04 9.66
CA ALA A 97 -3.64 -12.11 8.27
C ALA A 97 -2.44 -11.98 7.34
N LYS A 98 -2.26 -12.99 6.47
CA LYS A 98 -1.12 -13.06 5.52
C LYS A 98 0.24 -12.85 6.20
N ALA A 99 0.38 -13.33 7.44
CA ALA A 99 1.58 -13.17 8.26
C ALA A 99 2.05 -11.70 8.41
N GLY A 100 1.12 -10.75 8.44
CA GLY A 100 1.42 -9.32 8.59
C GLY A 100 2.06 -8.67 7.35
N GLN A 101 2.01 -9.32 6.20
CA GLN A 101 2.54 -8.80 4.92
C GLN A 101 1.51 -7.96 4.14
N ASN A 102 0.45 -7.51 4.81
CA ASN A 102 -0.53 -6.61 4.21
C ASN A 102 -0.06 -5.16 4.27
N VAL A 103 -0.51 -4.37 3.30
CA VAL A 103 -0.50 -2.91 3.37
C VAL A 103 -1.98 -2.48 3.38
N PRO A 104 -2.44 -1.66 4.35
CA PRO A 104 -1.69 -1.12 5.48
C PRO A 104 -1.20 -2.19 6.47
N ARG A 105 0.08 -2.14 6.86
CA ARG A 105 0.63 -3.02 7.91
C ARG A 105 0.28 -2.44 9.28
N PHE A 106 -0.30 -3.24 10.17
CA PHE A 106 -0.43 -2.90 11.58
C PHE A 106 0.95 -2.89 12.26
N ALA A 107 1.34 -1.75 12.82
CA ALA A 107 2.68 -1.58 13.39
C ALA A 107 2.69 -0.96 14.78
N GLY A 108 1.55 -0.44 15.27
CA GLY A 108 1.47 0.23 16.56
C GLY A 108 0.13 0.03 17.24
N LEU A 109 0.19 -0.39 18.50
CA LEU A 109 -0.93 -0.38 19.44
C LEU A 109 -0.74 0.81 20.38
N SER A 110 -1.75 1.67 20.50
CA SER A 110 -1.78 2.69 21.56
C SER A 110 -2.94 2.41 22.50
N CYS A 111 -2.60 2.17 23.77
CA CYS A 111 -3.54 2.00 24.88
C CYS A 111 -2.90 2.58 26.15
N ARG A 112 -3.70 3.16 27.05
CA ARG A 112 -3.19 3.71 28.32
C ARG A 112 -2.53 2.60 29.14
N LYS A 113 -1.34 2.90 29.69
CA LYS A 113 -0.96 2.39 31.01
C LYS A 113 -1.81 3.16 32.02
N ASN A 114 -2.47 2.47 32.94
CA ASN A 114 -3.18 3.05 34.09
C ASN A 114 -2.35 4.17 34.76
N GLY A 115 -2.57 5.43 34.35
CA GLY A 115 -2.06 6.63 35.03
C GLY A 115 -0.58 7.01 34.88
N TRP A 116 0.17 6.59 33.85
CA TRP A 116 1.53 7.13 33.66
C TRP A 116 1.79 7.61 32.22
N VAL A 117 1.96 8.93 32.12
CA VAL A 117 2.41 9.68 30.94
C VAL A 117 3.85 9.29 30.61
N ARG A 118 4.09 8.97 29.33
CA ARG A 118 5.21 9.53 28.54
C ARG A 118 4.84 9.50 27.07
#